data_AF-W4M3V5-F1
#
_entry.id   AF-W4M3V5-F1
#
_cell.length_a   1.000
_cell.length_b   1.000
_cell.length_c   1.000
_cell.angle_alpha   90.00
_cell.angle_beta   90.00
_cell.angle_gamma   90.00
#
_symmetry.space_group_name_H-M   'P 1'
#
loop_
_entity.id
_entity.type
_entity.pdbx_description
1 polymer ?
#
loop_
_entity_poly.entity_id
_entity_poly.type
_entity_poly.pdbx_seq_one_letter_code
_entity_poly.pdbx_strand_id
1 'polypeptide(L)' 'MSVRAAFEWIQQLRANEGLTSQILATEHPDLEYFVQLGAQAELIFTVDELKAAHKHEWQMRWLLHHI' A
#
# COMPACT_ATOMS: atom_id res chain seq x y z
N MET A 1 -8.91 6.70 11.34
CA MET A 1 -8.13 6.27 10.16
C MET A 1 -6.73 5.96 10.65
N SER A 2 -6.07 4.93 10.13
CA SER A 2 -4.92 4.29 10.78
C SER A 2 -3.82 3.93 9.79
N VAL A 3 -2.58 4.33 10.08
CA VAL A 3 -1.36 3.89 9.35
C VAL A 3 -1.25 2.36 9.31
N ARG A 4 -1.78 1.66 10.31
CA ARG A 4 -1.83 0.19 10.32
C ARG A 4 -2.69 -0.37 9.20
N ALA A 5 -3.84 0.24 8.91
CA ALA A 5 -4.71 -0.20 7.81
C ALA A 5 -4.03 0.00 6.45
N ALA A 6 -3.31 1.11 6.27
CA ALA A 6 -2.48 1.33 5.09
C ALA A 6 -1.34 0.30 4.97
N PHE A 7 -0.75 -0.13 6.08
CA PHE A 7 0.26 -1.17 6.08
C PHE A 7 -0.31 -2.54 5.71
N GLU A 8 -1.46 -2.91 6.30
CA GLU A 8 -2.19 -4.14 5.96
C GLU A 8 -2.56 -4.15 4.46
N TRP A 9 -2.99 -3.01 3.91
CA TRP A 9 -3.22 -2.83 2.48
C TRP A 9 -1.98 -3.11 1.63
N ILE A 10 -0.82 -2.54 1.98
CA ILE A 10 0.44 -2.78 1.25
C ILE A 10 0.84 -4.27 1.26
N GLN A 11 0.61 -4.97 2.37
CA GLN A 11 0.88 -6.40 2.48
C GLN A 11 -0.07 -7.22 1.59
N GLN A 12 -1.37 -6.91 1.63
CA GLN A 12 -2.37 -7.59 0.77
C GLN A 12 -2.08 -7.38 -0.71
N LEU A 13 -1.72 -6.15 -1.09
CA LEU A 13 -1.38 -5.82 -2.48
C LEU A 13 -0.25 -6.72 -3.01
N ARG A 14 0.78 -6.95 -2.20
CA ARG A 14 1.92 -7.81 -2.58
C ARG A 14 1.63 -9.29 -2.56
N ALA A 15 0.80 -9.73 -1.61
CA ALA A 15 0.41 -11.13 -1.51
C ALA A 15 -0.56 -11.54 -2.63
N ASN A 16 -1.28 -10.58 -3.23
CA ASN A 16 -2.28 -10.82 -4.26
C ASN A 16 -1.79 -10.39 -5.64
N GLU A 17 -1.26 -11.36 -6.39
CA GLU A 17 -0.77 -11.18 -7.77
C GLU A 17 -1.86 -10.70 -8.74
N GLY A 18 -3.13 -11.07 -8.51
CA GLY A 18 -4.27 -10.62 -9.32
C GLY A 18 -4.57 -9.13 -9.13
N LEU A 19 -4.50 -8.65 -7.88
CA LEU A 19 -4.61 -7.22 -7.54
C LEU A 19 -3.44 -6.43 -8.11
N THR A 20 -2.22 -6.94 -7.98
CA THR A 20 -1.03 -6.32 -8.58
C THR A 20 -1.17 -6.22 -10.10
N SER A 21 -1.63 -7.27 -10.77
CA SER A 21 -1.81 -7.28 -12.23
C SER A 21 -2.88 -6.28 -12.71
N GLN A 22 -3.98 -6.13 -11.96
CA GLN A 22 -5.02 -5.14 -12.26
C GLN A 22 -4.51 -3.70 -12.15
N ILE A 23 -3.69 -3.42 -11.12
CA ILE A 23 -3.08 -2.10 -10.94
C ILE A 23 -2.07 -1.81 -12.05
N LEU A 24 -1.25 -2.80 -12.43
CA LEU A 24 -0.30 -2.65 -13.54
C LEU A 24 -0.98 -2.46 -14.90
N ALA A 25 -2.19 -2.98 -15.07
CA ALA A 25 -3.01 -2.79 -16.27
C ALA A 25 -3.70 -1.41 -16.32
N THR A 26 -3.71 -0.67 -15.20
CA THR A 26 -4.28 0.68 -15.13
C THR A 26 -3.20 1.69 -15.54
N GLU A 27 -3.49 2.57 -16.50
CA GLU A 27 -2.56 3.64 -16.88
C GLU A 27 -2.49 4.70 -15.76
N HIS A 28 -1.31 4.81 -15.13
CA HIS A 28 -0.96 5.82 -14.12
C HIS A 28 -1.93 5.94 -12.92
N PRO A 29 -2.09 4.89 -12.10
CA PRO A 29 -2.85 4.98 -10.86
C PRO A 29 -2.21 6.02 -9.92
N ASP A 30 -2.99 7.03 -9.53
CA ASP A 30 -2.58 7.98 -8.50
C ASP A 30 -2.76 7.39 -7.09
N LEU A 31 -2.26 8.08 -6.06
CA LEU A 31 -2.36 7.59 -4.68
C LEU A 31 -3.81 7.56 -4.16
N GLU A 32 -4.70 8.37 -4.73
CA GLU A 32 -6.12 8.38 -4.36
C GLU A 32 -6.82 7.11 -4.84
N TYR A 33 -6.46 6.61 -6.03
CA TYR A 33 -6.91 5.33 -6.55
C TYR A 33 -6.59 4.18 -5.59
N PHE A 34 -5.37 4.15 -5.02
CA PHE A 34 -5.00 3.11 -4.04
C PHE A 34 -5.80 3.22 -2.74
N VAL A 35 -6.13 4.43 -2.31
CA VAL A 35 -7.00 4.65 -1.13
C VAL A 35 -8.42 4.16 -1.41
N GLN A 36 -8.96 4.44 -2.59
CA GLN A 36 -10.28 3.96 -3.00
C GLN A 36 -10.32 2.43 -3.11
N LEU A 37 -9.28 1.82 -3.67
CA LEU A 37 -9.18 0.37 -3.80
C LEU A 37 -9.04 -0.32 -2.42
N GLY A 38 -8.27 0.27 -1.51
CA GLY A 38 -8.20 -0.16 -0.11
C GLY A 38 -9.56 -0.09 0.60
N ALA A 39 -10.33 0.97 0.35
CA ALA A 39 -11.67 1.12 0.91
C ALA A 39 -12.65 0.03 0.42
N GLN A 40 -12.50 -0.45 -0.83
CA GLN A 40 -13.26 -1.59 -1.34
C GLN A 40 -12.91 -2.91 -0.62
N ALA A 41 -11.70 -3.02 -0.09
CA ALA A 41 -11.24 -4.13 0.74
C ALA A 41 -11.48 -3.90 2.25
N GLU A 42 -12.41 -3.00 2.60
CA GLU A 42 -12.75 -2.62 3.99
C GLU A 42 -11.60 -2.01 4.80
N LEU A 43 -10.52 -1.60 4.14
CA LEU A 43 -9.37 -0.93 4.76
C LEU A 43 -9.45 0.57 4.53
N ILE A 44 -9.76 1.32 5.59
CA ILE A 44 -9.95 2.78 5.53
C ILE A 44 -8.68 3.50 6.02
N PHE A 45 -8.01 4.17 5.09
CA PHE A 45 -6.81 4.98 5.33
C PHE A 45 -6.76 6.17 4.35
N THR A 46 -5.89 7.14 4.63
CA THR A 46 -5.64 8.32 3.79
C THR A 46 -4.37 8.17 2.96
N VAL A 47 -4.19 9.06 1.97
CA VAL A 47 -2.96 9.13 1.18
C VAL A 47 -1.72 9.38 2.06
N ASP A 48 -1.84 10.22 3.08
CA ASP A 48 -0.72 10.50 4.00
C ASP A 48 -0.35 9.28 4.86
N GLU A 49 -1.35 8.52 5.30
CA GLU A 49 -1.14 7.27 6.02
C GLU A 49 -0.50 6.20 5.11
N LEU A 50 -0.89 6.15 3.83
CA LEU A 50 -0.28 5.28 2.82
C LEU A 50 1.20 5.64 2.59
N LYS A 51 1.52 6.93 2.46
CA LYS A 51 2.90 7.41 2.34
C LYS A 51 3.72 7.07 3.58
N ALA A 52 3.15 7.27 4.78
CA ALA A 52 3.82 6.94 6.03
C ALA A 52 4.10 5.43 6.14
N ALA A 53 3.11 4.59 5.85
CA ALA A 53 3.26 3.14 5.85
C ALA A 53 4.34 2.67 4.88
N HIS A 54 4.32 3.18 3.64
CA HIS A 54 5.35 2.86 2.64
C HIS A 54 6.76 3.29 3.10
N LYS A 55 6.89 4.50 3.67
CA LYS A 55 8.17 5.00 4.20
C LYS A 55 8.72 4.10 5.31
N HIS A 56 7.90 3.74 6.29
CA HIS A 56 8.31 2.85 7.38
C HIS A 56 8.75 1.48 6.88
N GLU A 57 8.02 0.95 5.92
CA GLU A 57 8.31 -0.35 5.34
C GLU A 57 9.63 -0.35 4.56
N TRP A 58 9.91 0.72 3.81
CA TRP A 58 11.19 0.90 3.11
C TRP A 58 12.37 1.05 4.09
N GLN A 59 12.18 1.78 5.19
CA GLN A 59 13.18 1.90 6.25
C GLN A 59 13.52 0.54 6.88
N MET A 60 12.51 -0.30 7.11
CA MET A 60 12.70 -1.66 7.64
C MET A 60 13.46 -2.55 6.64
N ARG A 61 13.10 -2.50 5.35
CA ARG A 61 13.84 -3.23 4.30
C ARG A 61 15.29 -2.77 4.22
N TRP A 62 15.54 -1.47 4.30
CA TRP A 62 16.90 -0.94 4.28
C TRP A 62 17.74 -1.51 5.42
N LEU A 63 17.20 -1.54 6.64
CA LEU A 63 17.86 -2.14 7.82
C LEU A 63 18.20 -3.62 7.59
N LEU A 64 17.29 -4.40 7.00
CA LEU A 64 17.53 -5.83 6.73
C LEU A 64 18.64 -6.10 5.70
N HIS A 65 18.94 -5.12 4.83
CA HIS A 65 19.96 -5.25 3.78
C HIS A 65 21.29 -4.56 4.12
N HIS A 66 21.37 -3.80 5.22
CA HIS A 66 22.55 -3.00 5.61
C HIS A 66 23.03 -3.28 7.04
N ILE A 67 22.59 -4.40 7.63
CA ILE A 67 23.13 -5.01 8.86
C ILE A 67 23.86 -6.29 8.45
#